data_AF-A0A9P6IRZ8-F1
#
_entry.id   AF-A0A9P6IRZ8-F1
#
_cell.length_a   1.000
_cell.length_b   1.000
_cell.length_c   1.000
_cell.angle_alpha   90.00
_cell.angle_beta   90.00
_cell.angle_gamma   90.00
#
_symmetry.space_group_name_H-M   'P 1'
#
loop_
_entity.id
_entity.type
_entity.pdbx_description
1 polymer ?
#
loop_
_entity_poly.entity_id
_entity_poly.type
_entity_poly.pdbx_seq_one_letter_code
_entity_poly.pdbx_strand_id
1 'polypeptide(L)'
;MPVQSQTEPTSINKLLAATDPTDPEFVSPFVETEIEDGGLTTRRVYKTRPDEAMTMNEKFAMARSLMVPYMLPLFLVYVAEYTMNQGVLPVVLFPLEKTPFTHIRDHYVTYSAIYQLGVFISRSSASLIQISRLWIPSFLQLLTLILAMSQAVLSSSQAAIPIPSIYMIFGLILWEGLLGGATYVHTYIGISKDLEHDPKGKEFALGVVGVADGLGIMVAGLASLWIEPALCQWQ
;
A
#
# COMPACT_ATOMS: atom_id res chain seq x y z
N MET A 1 31.94 43.11 -23.97
CA MET A 1 31.16 41.86 -23.98
C MET A 1 30.58 41.67 -22.58
N PRO A 2 29.28 41.91 -22.36
CA PRO A 2 28.66 41.65 -21.07
C PRO A 2 28.19 40.20 -20.98
N VAL A 3 28.55 39.56 -19.87
CA VAL A 3 28.11 38.24 -19.43
C VAL A 3 26.62 38.31 -19.08
N GLN A 4 25.76 37.55 -19.78
CA GLN A 4 24.37 37.34 -19.38
C GLN A 4 24.26 36.05 -18.57
N SER A 5 23.94 36.19 -17.29
CA SER A 5 23.59 35.11 -16.38
C SER A 5 22.32 34.41 -16.85
N GLN A 6 22.40 33.11 -17.15
CA GLN A 6 21.22 32.27 -17.32
C GLN A 6 20.60 32.00 -15.94
N THR A 7 19.51 32.70 -15.64
CA THR A 7 18.62 32.38 -14.53
C THR A 7 17.77 31.16 -14.88
N GLU A 8 17.73 30.17 -13.98
CA GLU A 8 16.83 29.02 -14.01
C GLU A 8 15.37 29.45 -14.22
N PRO A 9 14.63 28.85 -15.17
CA PRO A 9 13.21 29.16 -15.32
C PRO A 9 12.35 28.32 -14.37
N THR A 10 12.18 28.79 -13.14
CA THR A 10 11.17 28.33 -12.17
C THR A 10 9.79 28.93 -12.48
N SER A 11 9.18 28.54 -13.61
CA SER A 11 7.81 28.96 -13.89
C SER A 11 7.05 27.97 -14.76
N ILE A 12 5.92 27.51 -14.23
CA ILE A 12 4.84 26.76 -14.90
C ILE A 12 4.48 27.35 -16.28
N ASN A 13 4.73 28.65 -16.50
CA ASN A 13 4.46 29.33 -17.76
C ASN A 13 5.30 28.80 -18.95
N LYS A 14 6.50 28.24 -18.73
CA LYS A 14 7.26 27.60 -19.83
C LYS A 14 6.78 26.19 -20.17
N LEU A 15 6.26 25.45 -19.18
CA LEU A 15 5.60 24.16 -19.43
C LEU A 15 4.30 24.34 -20.22
N LEU A 16 3.59 25.45 -20.00
CA LEU A 16 2.42 25.83 -20.79
C LEU A 16 2.79 26.36 -22.18
N ALA A 17 3.92 27.08 -22.33
CA ALA A 17 4.41 27.56 -23.62
C ALA A 17 4.83 26.44 -24.58
N ALA A 18 5.31 25.29 -24.06
CA ALA A 18 5.60 24.09 -24.86
C ALA A 18 4.34 23.41 -25.45
N THR A 19 3.16 24.03 -25.28
CA THR A 19 1.87 23.60 -25.85
C THR A 19 1.43 24.48 -27.02
N ASP A 20 2.22 25.48 -27.43
CA ASP A 20 1.93 26.33 -28.58
C ASP A 20 2.17 25.57 -29.90
N PRO A 21 1.13 25.32 -30.71
CA PRO A 21 1.26 24.58 -31.97
C PRO A 21 2.06 25.33 -33.06
N THR A 22 2.52 26.56 -32.79
CA THR A 22 3.36 27.35 -33.71
C THR A 22 4.86 27.24 -33.42
N ASP A 23 5.27 26.50 -32.39
CA ASP A 23 6.68 26.28 -32.05
C ASP A 23 7.37 25.36 -33.09
N PRO A 24 8.54 25.74 -33.66
CA PRO A 24 9.32 24.87 -34.54
C PRO A 24 9.80 23.55 -33.90
N GLU A 25 9.75 23.38 -32.57
CA GLU A 25 9.99 22.10 -31.86
C GLU A 25 8.72 21.24 -31.67
N PHE A 26 7.57 21.67 -32.20
CA PHE A 26 6.30 20.97 -32.07
C PHE A 26 6.30 19.63 -32.83
N VAL A 27 6.21 18.51 -32.09
CA VAL A 27 5.97 17.18 -32.65
C VAL A 27 4.47 16.90 -32.62
N SER A 28 3.85 16.83 -33.79
CA SER A 28 2.44 16.47 -33.92
C SER A 28 2.18 15.05 -33.38
N PRO A 29 1.13 14.85 -32.57
CA PRO A 29 0.72 13.52 -32.15
C PRO A 29 0.08 12.79 -33.34
N PHE A 30 0.56 11.57 -33.60
CA PHE A 30 -0.16 10.60 -34.43
C PHE A 30 -1.53 10.33 -33.79
N VAL A 31 -2.58 10.41 -34.61
CA VAL A 31 -3.95 10.04 -34.24
C VAL A 31 -4.10 8.55 -34.53
N GLU A 32 -4.27 7.74 -33.50
CA GLU A 32 -4.68 6.35 -33.65
C GLU A 32 -6.17 6.27 -33.29
N THR A 33 -7.00 6.15 -34.33
CA THR A 33 -8.46 5.93 -34.19
C THR A 33 -8.72 4.43 -34.13
N GLU A 34 -8.97 3.89 -32.93
CA GLU A 34 -9.69 2.62 -32.80
C GLU A 34 -11.21 2.91 -32.92
N ILE A 35 -11.85 2.22 -33.86
CA ILE A 35 -13.31 2.23 -34.01
C ILE A 35 -13.85 1.09 -33.16
N GLU A 36 -14.28 1.39 -31.93
CA GLU A 36 -15.15 0.52 -31.15
C GLU A 36 -16.54 1.18 -31.05
N ASP A 37 -17.57 0.36 -31.23
CA ASP A 37 -18.98 0.74 -31.43
C ASP A 37 -19.47 1.87 -30.48
N GLY A 38 -19.78 3.03 -31.05
CA GLY A 38 -20.79 3.95 -30.51
C GLY A 38 -20.37 5.09 -29.57
N GLY A 39 -19.09 5.35 -29.30
CA GLY A 39 -18.69 6.51 -28.45
C GLY A 39 -17.24 6.95 -28.61
N LEU A 40 -17.02 8.15 -29.17
CA LEU A 40 -15.69 8.73 -29.40
C LEU A 40 -15.08 9.22 -28.08
N THR A 41 -14.31 8.37 -27.41
CA THR A 41 -13.53 8.76 -26.22
C THR A 41 -12.08 9.02 -26.64
N THR A 42 -11.73 10.27 -26.94
CA THR A 42 -10.37 10.64 -27.36
C THR A 42 -9.41 10.59 -26.17
N ARG A 43 -8.66 9.50 -25.99
CA ARG A 43 -7.57 9.44 -25.00
C ARG A 43 -6.30 10.07 -25.58
N ARG A 44 -5.88 11.23 -25.06
CA ARG A 44 -4.61 11.87 -25.45
C ARG A 44 -3.44 11.14 -24.78
N VAL A 45 -2.71 10.32 -25.53
CA VAL A 45 -1.45 9.73 -25.08
C VAL A 45 -0.32 10.70 -25.44
N TYR A 46 0.28 11.34 -24.44
CA TYR A 46 1.45 12.20 -24.64
C TYR A 46 2.70 11.33 -24.84
N LYS A 47 3.34 11.43 -26.01
CA LYS A 47 4.66 10.83 -26.24
C LYS A 47 5.68 11.60 -25.41
N THR A 48 6.08 11.06 -24.27
CA THR A 48 7.21 11.57 -23.50
C THR A 48 8.47 11.44 -24.37
N ARG A 49 9.31 12.49 -24.44
CA ARG A 49 10.57 12.44 -25.21
C ARG A 49 11.39 11.23 -24.75
N PRO A 50 11.91 10.39 -25.66
CA PRO A 50 12.33 9.03 -25.30
C PRO A 50 13.56 8.95 -24.37
N ASP A 51 14.41 9.99 -24.28
CA ASP A 51 15.80 9.75 -23.85
C ASP A 51 16.34 10.68 -22.75
N GLU A 52 15.49 11.37 -21.99
CA GLU A 52 15.93 12.18 -20.84
C GLU A 52 15.51 11.52 -19.53
N ALA A 53 16.50 10.98 -18.80
CA ALA A 53 16.32 10.35 -17.50
C ALA A 53 15.96 11.40 -16.44
N MET A 54 15.04 11.08 -15.52
CA MET A 54 14.70 12.00 -14.43
C MET A 54 15.94 12.36 -13.62
N THR A 55 16.11 13.66 -13.40
CA THR A 55 17.17 14.21 -12.55
C THR A 55 16.96 13.78 -11.10
N MET A 56 18.01 13.84 -10.28
CA MET A 56 17.92 13.50 -8.85
C MET A 56 16.96 14.43 -8.09
N ASN A 57 16.89 15.70 -8.50
CA ASN A 57 15.99 16.68 -7.87
C ASN A 57 14.52 16.35 -8.16
N GLU A 58 14.18 15.97 -9.39
CA GLU A 58 12.83 15.53 -9.77
C GLU A 58 12.42 14.25 -9.04
N LYS A 59 13.34 13.27 -8.94
CA LYS A 59 13.14 12.04 -8.16
C LYS A 59 12.82 12.35 -6.70
N PHE A 60 13.59 13.23 -6.08
CA PHE A 60 13.37 13.60 -4.68
C PHE A 60 12.07 14.37 -4.47
N ALA A 61 11.76 15.33 -5.36
CA ALA A 61 10.51 16.08 -5.31
C ALA A 61 9.28 15.16 -5.46
N MET A 62 9.36 14.19 -6.38
CA MET A 62 8.32 13.18 -6.58
C MET A 62 8.18 12.24 -5.39
N ALA A 63 9.28 11.70 -4.86
CA ALA A 63 9.23 10.89 -3.65
C ALA A 63 8.56 11.64 -2.49
N ARG A 64 8.90 12.93 -2.32
CA ARG A 64 8.31 13.79 -1.29
C ARG A 64 6.81 14.04 -1.51
N SER A 65 6.35 14.19 -2.74
CA SER A 65 4.92 14.39 -3.01
C SER A 65 4.09 13.13 -2.77
N LEU A 66 4.67 11.94 -3.01
CA LEU A 66 4.02 10.64 -2.74
C LEU A 66 4.08 10.19 -1.28
N MET A 67 5.00 10.75 -0.48
CA MET A 67 5.24 10.30 0.89
C MET A 67 3.98 10.28 1.76
N VAL A 68 3.26 11.41 1.85
CA VAL A 68 2.09 11.56 2.72
C VAL A 68 0.83 10.86 2.19
N PRO A 69 0.47 10.97 0.89
CA PRO A 69 -0.76 10.35 0.41
C PRO A 69 -0.65 8.83 0.24
N TYR A 70 0.53 8.30 -0.10
CA TYR A 70 0.70 6.89 -0.49
C TYR A 70 1.69 6.14 0.39
N MET A 71 2.93 6.60 0.51
CA MET A 71 4.00 5.80 1.14
C MET A 71 3.77 5.61 2.64
N LEU A 72 3.40 6.66 3.38
CA LEU A 72 3.18 6.58 4.83
C LEU A 72 1.97 5.71 5.19
N PRO A 73 0.79 5.90 4.58
CA PRO A 73 -0.34 4.98 4.78
C PRO A 73 0.03 3.52 4.50
N LEU A 74 0.64 3.25 3.35
CA LEU A 74 1.06 1.90 2.96
C LEU A 74 2.06 1.33 3.96
N PHE A 75 3.09 2.10 4.32
CA PHE A 75 4.07 1.71 5.33
C PHE A 75 3.41 1.35 6.66
N LEU A 76 2.49 2.18 7.17
CA LEU A 76 1.81 1.93 8.45
C LEU A 76 0.95 0.66 8.41
N VAL A 77 0.22 0.42 7.32
CA VAL A 77 -0.54 -0.82 7.15
C VAL A 77 0.39 -2.02 7.18
N TYR A 78 1.48 -1.99 6.43
CA TYR A 78 2.42 -3.11 6.35
C TYR A 78 3.15 -3.34 7.68
N VAL A 79 3.53 -2.28 8.40
CA VAL A 79 4.07 -2.43 9.76
C VAL A 79 3.06 -3.13 10.65
N ALA A 80 1.80 -2.67 10.66
CA ALA A 80 0.78 -3.21 11.56
C ALA A 80 0.42 -4.67 11.22
N GLU A 81 0.19 -4.95 9.93
CA GLU A 81 -0.14 -6.27 9.39
C GLU A 81 0.97 -7.28 9.66
N TYR A 82 2.22 -6.95 9.34
CA TYR A 82 3.32 -7.90 9.53
C TYR A 82 3.69 -8.07 11.00
N THR A 83 3.50 -7.04 11.83
CA THR A 83 3.66 -7.17 13.29
C THR A 83 2.60 -8.11 13.86
N MET A 84 1.36 -8.04 13.34
CA MET A 84 0.31 -8.98 13.73
C MET A 84 0.66 -10.41 13.30
N ASN A 85 1.02 -10.62 12.03
CA ASN A 85 1.34 -11.94 11.49
C ASN A 85 2.58 -12.60 12.11
N GLN A 86 3.63 -11.82 12.38
CA GLN A 86 4.91 -12.36 12.87
C GLN A 86 5.05 -12.27 14.39
N GLY A 87 4.49 -11.24 15.04
CA GLY A 87 4.67 -11.01 16.47
C GLY A 87 3.50 -11.46 17.36
N VAL A 88 2.26 -11.41 16.85
CA VAL A 88 1.04 -11.63 17.67
C VAL A 88 0.37 -12.97 17.36
N LEU A 89 0.16 -13.32 16.10
CA LEU A 89 -0.53 -14.57 15.74
C LEU A 89 0.17 -15.85 16.24
N PRO A 90 1.52 -15.96 16.28
CA PRO A 90 2.18 -17.14 16.81
C PRO A 90 1.90 -17.41 18.29
N VAL A 91 1.65 -16.35 19.07
CA VAL A 91 1.36 -16.46 20.52
C VAL A 91 -0.13 -16.64 20.80
N VAL A 92 -1.03 -16.31 19.87
CA VAL A 92 -2.49 -16.49 20.06
C VAL A 92 -2.89 -17.96 19.85
N LEU A 93 -2.64 -18.78 20.89
CA LEU A 93 -2.99 -20.20 20.93
C LEU A 93 -4.21 -20.44 21.82
N PHE A 94 -5.18 -21.18 21.31
CA PHE A 94 -6.35 -21.62 22.08
C PHE A 94 -6.18 -23.08 22.52
N PRO A 95 -6.75 -23.49 23.67
CA PRO A 95 -6.80 -24.90 24.06
C PRO A 95 -7.51 -25.72 22.98
N LEU A 96 -6.92 -26.86 22.60
CA LEU A 96 -7.44 -27.73 21.53
C LEU A 96 -8.90 -28.17 21.75
N GLU A 97 -9.33 -28.29 23.00
CA GLU A 97 -10.70 -28.65 23.38
C GLU A 97 -11.75 -27.64 22.91
N LYS A 98 -11.34 -26.39 22.63
CA LYS A 98 -12.21 -25.29 22.19
C LYS A 98 -12.06 -24.96 20.71
N THR A 99 -11.27 -25.72 19.96
CA THR A 99 -10.97 -25.45 18.56
C THR A 99 -11.27 -26.67 17.69
N PRO A 100 -11.53 -26.50 16.39
CA PRO A 100 -11.75 -27.62 15.48
C PRO A 100 -10.45 -28.38 15.12
N PHE A 101 -9.35 -28.13 15.85
CA PHE A 101 -8.02 -28.59 15.48
C PHE A 101 -7.56 -29.78 16.31
N THR A 102 -6.77 -30.64 15.68
CA THR A 102 -6.16 -31.82 16.33
C THR A 102 -4.75 -31.53 16.81
N HIS A 103 -4.03 -30.62 16.14
CA HIS A 103 -2.68 -30.21 16.50
C HIS A 103 -2.59 -28.70 16.71
N ILE A 104 -1.76 -28.27 17.67
CA ILE A 104 -1.52 -26.84 17.94
C ILE A 104 -1.00 -26.11 16.69
N ARG A 105 -0.18 -26.77 15.87
CA ARG A 105 0.34 -26.23 14.60
C ARG A 105 -0.75 -25.82 13.60
N ASP A 106 -1.92 -26.47 13.65
CA ASP A 106 -2.99 -26.23 12.69
C ASP A 106 -3.59 -24.82 12.83
N HIS A 107 -3.41 -24.17 13.99
CA HIS A 107 -3.79 -22.76 14.21
C HIS A 107 -3.04 -21.84 13.26
N TYR A 108 -1.70 -21.89 13.28
CA TYR A 108 -0.87 -20.99 12.46
C TYR A 108 -1.13 -21.19 10.96
N VAL A 109 -1.25 -22.44 10.52
CA VAL A 109 -1.54 -22.75 9.12
C VAL A 109 -2.92 -22.21 8.71
N THR A 110 -3.92 -22.37 9.57
CA THR A 110 -5.28 -21.89 9.30
C THR A 110 -5.36 -20.37 9.35
N TYR A 111 -4.70 -19.72 10.31
CA TYR A 111 -4.58 -18.27 10.39
C TYR A 111 -3.95 -17.70 9.11
N SER A 112 -2.83 -18.28 8.67
CA SER A 112 -2.19 -17.89 7.41
C SER A 112 -3.11 -18.08 6.20
N ALA A 113 -3.84 -19.19 6.12
CA ALA A 113 -4.78 -19.44 5.04
C ALA A 113 -5.94 -18.43 5.01
N ILE A 114 -6.50 -18.09 6.17
CA ILE A 114 -7.59 -17.10 6.29
C ILE A 114 -7.09 -15.70 5.93
N TYR A 115 -5.91 -15.31 6.41
CA TYR A 115 -5.27 -14.05 6.04
C TYR A 115 -5.11 -13.96 4.52
N GLN A 116 -4.53 -15.00 3.89
CA GLN A 116 -4.33 -15.02 2.43
C GLN A 116 -5.65 -15.03 1.65
N LEU A 117 -6.70 -15.66 2.18
CA LEU A 117 -8.04 -15.59 1.60
C LEU A 117 -8.57 -14.16 1.63
N GLY A 118 -8.40 -13.43 2.73
CA GLY A 118 -8.77 -12.02 2.84
C GLY A 118 -8.03 -11.15 1.84
N VAL A 119 -6.70 -11.30 1.76
CA VAL A 119 -5.87 -10.60 0.76
C VAL A 119 -6.35 -10.91 -0.65
N PHE A 120 -6.60 -12.19 -0.96
CA PHE A 120 -7.08 -12.61 -2.28
C PHE A 120 -8.41 -11.96 -2.66
N ILE A 121 -9.42 -12.00 -1.77
CA ILE A 121 -10.72 -11.37 -1.98
C ILE A 121 -10.54 -9.88 -2.23
N SER A 122 -9.74 -9.23 -1.39
CA SER A 122 -9.51 -7.79 -1.47
C SER A 122 -8.86 -7.38 -2.80
N ARG A 123 -7.79 -8.04 -3.20
CA ARG A 123 -7.09 -7.78 -4.46
C ARG A 123 -7.96 -8.05 -5.69
N SER A 124 -8.78 -9.10 -5.63
CA SER A 124 -9.69 -9.47 -6.72
C SER A 124 -10.88 -8.51 -6.86
N SER A 125 -11.33 -7.92 -5.74
CA SER A 125 -12.46 -6.99 -5.72
C SER A 125 -12.12 -5.53 -6.03
N ALA A 126 -10.83 -5.19 -6.13
CA ALA A 126 -10.35 -3.83 -6.30
C ALA A 126 -10.70 -3.18 -7.65
N SER A 127 -11.08 -3.97 -8.67
CA SER A 127 -11.62 -3.44 -9.92
C SER A 127 -13.05 -2.89 -9.77
N LEU A 128 -13.79 -3.35 -8.75
CA LEU A 128 -15.19 -3.03 -8.51
C LEU A 128 -15.38 -1.94 -7.44
N ILE A 129 -14.51 -1.90 -6.43
CA ILE A 129 -14.59 -0.97 -5.31
C ILE A 129 -13.35 -0.07 -5.36
N GLN A 130 -13.53 1.25 -5.31
CA GLN A 130 -12.42 2.22 -5.26
C GLN A 130 -12.43 3.00 -3.95
N ILE A 131 -11.44 2.72 -3.11
CA ILE A 131 -11.13 3.44 -1.88
C ILE A 131 -10.09 4.53 -2.19
N SER A 132 -10.51 5.79 -2.19
CA SER A 132 -9.61 6.93 -2.48
C SER A 132 -8.84 7.45 -1.25
N ARG A 133 -9.16 6.99 -0.03
CA ARG A 133 -8.60 7.52 1.21
C ARG A 133 -7.83 6.45 2.01
N LEU A 134 -6.56 6.25 1.64
CA LEU A 134 -5.65 5.23 2.19
C LEU A 134 -5.37 5.37 3.69
N TRP A 135 -5.56 6.57 4.25
CA TRP A 135 -5.44 6.80 5.69
C TRP A 135 -6.48 6.04 6.51
N ILE A 136 -7.71 5.87 5.98
CA ILE A 136 -8.78 5.15 6.70
C ILE A 136 -8.37 3.70 6.99
N PRO A 137 -8.02 2.87 5.98
CA PRO A 137 -7.60 1.50 6.27
C PRO A 137 -6.29 1.45 7.07
N SER A 138 -5.42 2.46 6.97
CA SER A 138 -4.21 2.55 7.80
C SER A 138 -4.49 2.68 9.29
N PHE A 139 -5.39 3.60 9.67
CA PHE A 139 -5.82 3.72 11.07
C PHE A 139 -6.55 2.47 11.55
N LEU A 140 -7.34 1.87 10.67
CA LEU A 140 -8.11 0.67 10.99
C LEU A 140 -7.21 -0.55 11.17
N GLN A 141 -6.10 -0.63 10.43
CA GLN A 141 -5.07 -1.66 10.60
C GLN A 141 -4.34 -1.51 11.94
N LEU A 142 -3.96 -0.28 12.31
CA LEU A 142 -3.36 -0.01 13.62
C LEU A 142 -4.31 -0.37 14.76
N LEU A 143 -5.60 -0.05 14.62
CA LEU A 143 -6.62 -0.45 15.59
C LEU A 143 -6.74 -1.97 15.66
N THR A 144 -6.72 -2.67 14.52
CA THR A 144 -6.78 -4.13 14.45
C THR A 144 -5.60 -4.77 15.17
N LEU A 145 -4.38 -4.25 14.98
CA LEU A 145 -3.18 -4.67 15.73
C LEU A 145 -3.34 -4.44 17.24
N ILE A 146 -3.79 -3.25 17.66
CA ILE A 146 -3.99 -2.95 19.09
C ILE A 146 -5.02 -3.89 19.72
N LEU A 147 -6.12 -4.19 19.01
CA LEU A 147 -7.13 -5.15 19.46
C LEU A 147 -6.55 -6.56 19.56
N ALA A 148 -5.78 -7.00 18.57
CA ALA A 148 -5.11 -8.31 18.58
C ALA A 148 -4.10 -8.42 19.72
N MET A 149 -3.25 -7.40 19.93
CA MET A 149 -2.29 -7.36 21.04
C MET A 149 -2.99 -7.34 22.39
N SER A 150 -4.06 -6.54 22.53
CA SER A 150 -4.85 -6.48 23.77
C SER A 150 -5.49 -7.83 24.06
N GLN A 151 -6.04 -8.51 23.04
CA GLN A 151 -6.57 -9.85 23.18
C GLN A 151 -5.48 -10.85 23.57
N ALA A 152 -4.29 -10.78 22.97
CA ALA A 152 -3.17 -11.67 23.32
C ALA A 152 -2.80 -11.51 24.79
N VAL A 153 -2.58 -10.27 25.28
CA VAL A 153 -2.24 -10.00 26.70
C VAL A 153 -3.37 -10.42 27.65
N LEU A 154 -4.63 -10.09 27.33
CA LEU A 154 -5.78 -10.41 28.17
C LEU A 154 -6.11 -11.90 28.19
N SER A 155 -5.77 -12.65 27.13
CA SER A 155 -5.93 -14.11 27.13
C SER A 155 -4.94 -14.79 28.06
N SER A 156 -3.77 -14.16 28.28
CA SER A 156 -2.73 -14.66 29.18
C SER A 156 -2.99 -14.33 30.65
N SER A 157 -3.54 -13.14 30.93
CA SER A 157 -4.03 -12.84 32.28
C SER A 157 -5.39 -13.49 32.48
N GLN A 158 -5.53 -14.49 33.37
CA GLN A 158 -6.83 -15.09 33.80
C GLN A 158 -7.93 -14.09 34.27
N ALA A 159 -7.73 -12.78 34.14
CA ALA A 159 -8.66 -11.71 34.45
C ALA A 159 -9.37 -11.17 33.18
N ALA A 160 -10.64 -11.52 33.08
CA ALA A 160 -11.71 -10.84 32.34
C ALA A 160 -11.67 -10.84 30.79
N ILE A 161 -12.56 -11.70 30.26
CA ILE A 161 -13.11 -11.81 28.91
C ILE A 161 -12.09 -12.20 27.82
N PRO A 162 -11.64 -13.48 27.78
CA PRO A 162 -11.16 -14.01 26.52
C PRO A 162 -12.33 -13.98 25.53
N ILE A 163 -12.06 -13.55 24.31
CA ILE A 163 -12.94 -13.76 23.15
C ILE A 163 -13.38 -15.25 23.20
N PRO A 164 -14.67 -15.58 23.45
CA PRO A 164 -15.07 -16.95 23.79
C PRO A 164 -14.90 -17.97 22.65
N SER A 165 -14.57 -17.51 21.45
CA SER A 165 -14.63 -18.29 20.23
C SER A 165 -13.48 -17.97 19.28
N ILE A 166 -12.76 -19.00 18.85
CA ILE A 166 -11.71 -18.91 17.83
C ILE A 166 -12.23 -18.32 16.51
N TYR A 167 -13.52 -18.45 16.22
CA TYR A 167 -14.15 -17.89 15.02
C TYR A 167 -14.10 -16.35 14.97
N MET A 168 -14.05 -15.67 16.11
CA MET A 168 -13.85 -14.21 16.12
C MET A 168 -12.42 -13.82 15.75
N ILE A 169 -11.41 -14.63 16.11
CA ILE A 169 -10.03 -14.44 15.66
C ILE A 169 -9.91 -14.70 14.18
N PHE A 170 -10.57 -15.74 13.65
CA PHE A 170 -10.67 -15.94 12.20
C PHE A 170 -11.30 -14.73 11.50
N GLY A 171 -12.37 -14.15 12.06
CA GLY A 171 -12.97 -12.93 11.53
C GLY A 171 -12.01 -11.73 11.55
N LEU A 172 -11.24 -11.57 12.63
CA LEU A 172 -10.24 -10.50 12.79
C LEU A 172 -9.09 -10.64 11.78
N ILE A 173 -8.58 -11.87 11.57
CA ILE A 173 -7.51 -12.16 10.60
C ILE A 173 -8.01 -11.99 9.17
N LEU A 174 -9.24 -12.41 8.87
CA LEU A 174 -9.84 -12.18 7.56
C LEU A 174 -9.98 -10.67 7.30
N TRP A 175 -10.42 -9.92 8.30
CA TRP A 175 -10.55 -8.46 8.26
C TRP A 175 -9.21 -7.77 8.03
N GLU A 176 -8.17 -8.18 8.75
CA GLU A 176 -6.79 -7.73 8.57
C GLU A 176 -6.33 -7.94 7.13
N GLY A 177 -6.48 -9.16 6.59
CA GLY A 177 -6.10 -9.48 5.20
C GLY A 177 -6.89 -8.67 4.17
N LEU A 178 -8.17 -8.39 4.44
CA LEU A 178 -9.01 -7.55 3.58
C LEU A 178 -8.48 -6.10 3.53
N LEU A 179 -8.16 -5.51 4.68
CA LEU A 179 -7.64 -4.13 4.77
C LEU A 179 -6.24 -3.99 4.17
N GLY A 180 -5.38 -4.99 4.43
CA GLY A 180 -4.05 -5.11 3.86
C GLY A 180 -4.04 -5.10 2.34
N GLY A 181 -4.73 -6.10 1.77
CA GLY A 181 -4.88 -6.24 0.32
C GLY A 181 -5.56 -5.02 -0.33
N ALA A 182 -6.49 -4.38 0.38
CA ALA A 182 -7.22 -3.24 -0.14
C ALA A 182 -6.27 -2.04 -0.24
N THR A 183 -5.57 -1.73 0.85
CA THR A 183 -4.62 -0.60 0.88
C THR A 183 -3.54 -0.78 -0.17
N TYR A 184 -3.00 -1.99 -0.32
CA TYR A 184 -2.02 -2.30 -1.35
C TYR A 184 -2.55 -1.95 -2.74
N VAL A 185 -3.62 -2.62 -3.21
CA VAL A 185 -4.07 -2.43 -4.59
C VAL A 185 -4.57 -1.01 -4.86
N HIS A 186 -5.23 -0.39 -3.89
CA HIS A 186 -5.70 1.00 -4.03
C HIS A 186 -4.56 2.01 -4.09
N THR A 187 -3.44 1.74 -3.42
CA THR A 187 -2.23 2.57 -3.54
C THR A 187 -1.69 2.52 -4.97
N TYR A 188 -1.50 1.32 -5.54
CA TYR A 188 -0.98 1.17 -6.90
C TYR A 188 -1.95 1.68 -7.97
N ILE A 189 -3.26 1.47 -7.81
CA ILE A 189 -4.28 2.03 -8.69
C ILE A 189 -4.30 3.56 -8.60
N GLY A 190 -4.24 4.12 -7.38
CA GLY A 190 -4.22 5.57 -7.15
C GLY A 190 -3.04 6.24 -7.84
N ILE A 191 -1.83 5.73 -7.61
CA ILE A 191 -0.61 6.21 -8.28
C ILE A 191 -0.71 6.09 -9.80
N SER A 192 -1.23 4.97 -10.29
CA SER A 192 -1.36 4.73 -11.74
C SER A 192 -2.32 5.72 -12.42
N LYS A 193 -3.36 6.17 -11.71
CA LYS A 193 -4.32 7.17 -12.19
C LYS A 193 -3.76 8.59 -12.07
N ASP A 194 -3.18 8.93 -10.92
CA ASP A 194 -2.63 10.28 -10.67
C ASP A 194 -1.50 10.63 -11.66
N LEU A 195 -0.73 9.62 -12.08
CA LEU A 195 0.39 9.75 -13.02
C LEU A 195 0.08 9.18 -14.41
N GLU A 196 -1.19 9.11 -14.81
CA GLU A 196 -1.58 8.60 -16.13
C GLU A 196 -0.91 9.37 -17.28
N HIS A 197 -0.76 10.69 -17.12
CA HIS A 197 -0.17 11.59 -18.11
C HIS A 197 1.37 11.70 -18.01
N ASP A 198 2.00 11.05 -17.02
CA ASP A 198 3.45 11.06 -16.81
C ASP A 198 3.98 9.61 -16.67
N PRO A 199 4.26 8.92 -17.78
CA PRO A 199 4.74 7.53 -17.77
C PRO A 199 6.04 7.36 -16.97
N LYS A 200 6.94 8.34 -17.07
CA LYS A 200 8.25 8.31 -16.41
C LYS A 200 8.10 8.45 -14.91
N GLY A 201 7.32 9.44 -14.48
CA GLY A 201 7.01 9.65 -13.08
C GLY A 201 6.29 8.45 -12.48
N LYS A 202 5.37 7.84 -13.23
CA LYS A 202 4.64 6.63 -12.82
C LYS A 202 5.58 5.46 -12.55
N GLU A 203 6.52 5.15 -13.44
CA GLU A 203 7.48 4.06 -13.23
C GLU A 203 8.34 4.28 -11.97
N PHE A 204 8.85 5.50 -11.79
CA PHE A 204 9.62 5.85 -10.59
C PHE A 204 8.76 5.79 -9.32
N ALA A 205 7.53 6.32 -9.38
CA ALA A 205 6.58 6.33 -8.28
C ALA A 205 6.21 4.92 -7.81
N LEU A 206 5.91 4.02 -8.75
CA LEU A 206 5.62 2.62 -8.44
C LEU A 206 6.84 1.94 -7.79
N GLY A 207 8.06 2.25 -8.26
CA GLY A 207 9.29 1.75 -7.67
C GLY A 207 9.55 2.26 -6.25
N VAL A 208 9.46 3.58 -6.02
CA VAL A 208 9.75 4.19 -4.71
C VAL A 208 8.70 3.82 -3.67
N VAL A 209 7.44 3.64 -4.07
CA VAL A 209 6.37 3.20 -3.17
C VAL A 209 6.55 1.75 -2.75
N GLY A 210 7.06 0.89 -3.64
CA GLY A 210 7.47 -0.48 -3.27
C GLY A 210 8.57 -0.53 -2.20
N VAL A 211 9.44 0.49 -2.12
CA VAL A 211 10.44 0.60 -1.04
C VAL A 211 9.75 0.84 0.32
N ALA A 212 8.67 1.62 0.36
CA ALA A 212 7.93 1.89 1.59
C ALA A 212 7.24 0.62 2.13
N ASP A 213 6.69 -0.21 1.25
CA ASP A 213 6.14 -1.53 1.57
C ASP A 213 7.23 -2.43 2.22
N GLY A 214 8.35 -2.65 1.52
CA GLY A 214 9.44 -3.47 2.04
C GLY A 214 10.05 -2.95 3.36
N LEU A 215 10.15 -1.62 3.51
CA LEU A 215 10.60 -1.00 4.75
C LEU A 215 9.62 -1.28 5.91
N GLY A 216 8.32 -1.29 5.65
CA GLY A 216 7.29 -1.62 6.64
C GLY A 216 7.43 -3.04 7.15
N ILE A 217 7.60 -4.01 6.24
CA ILE A 217 7.84 -5.42 6.57
C ILE A 217 9.11 -5.59 7.40
N MET A 218 10.19 -4.91 7.02
CA MET A 218 11.46 -4.96 7.75
C MET A 218 11.31 -4.44 9.18
N VAL A 219 10.67 -3.28 9.36
CA VAL A 219 10.42 -2.69 10.68
C VAL A 219 9.52 -3.60 11.53
N ALA A 220 8.48 -4.19 10.95
CA ALA A 220 7.62 -5.15 11.62
C ALA A 220 8.38 -6.38 12.10
N GLY A 221 9.25 -6.95 11.26
CA GLY A 221 10.09 -8.10 11.64
C GLY A 221 11.03 -7.77 12.80
N LEU A 222 11.69 -6.60 12.75
CA LEU A 222 12.54 -6.14 13.85
C LEU A 222 11.77 -5.89 15.14
N ALA A 223 10.56 -5.32 15.06
CA ALA A 223 9.70 -5.10 16.22
C ALA A 223 9.21 -6.44 16.81
N SER A 224 8.90 -7.41 15.95
CA SER A 224 8.41 -8.74 16.34
C SER A 224 9.43 -9.52 17.18
N LEU A 225 10.73 -9.32 16.95
CA LEU A 225 11.80 -9.90 17.79
C LEU A 225 11.70 -9.52 19.27
N TRP A 226 11.06 -8.40 19.60
CA TRP A 226 10.83 -7.96 20.99
C TRP A 226 9.41 -8.26 21.45
N ILE A 227 8.44 -8.08 20.55
CA ILE A 227 7.01 -8.26 20.85
C ILE A 227 6.68 -9.73 21.16
N GLU A 228 7.18 -10.67 20.37
CA GLU A 228 6.87 -12.10 20.54
C GLU A 228 7.41 -12.63 21.89
N PRO A 229 8.70 -12.46 22.26
CA PRO A 229 9.17 -12.88 23.58
C PRO A 229 8.48 -12.16 24.73
N ALA A 230 8.17 -10.88 24.57
CA ALA A 230 7.43 -10.14 25.58
C ALA A 230 6.06 -10.78 25.80
N LEU A 231 5.28 -11.02 24.75
CA LEU A 231 3.95 -11.67 24.84
C LEU A 231 4.04 -13.10 25.40
N CYS A 232 5.06 -13.87 25.01
CA CYS A 232 5.31 -15.22 25.54
C CYS A 232 5.57 -15.21 27.05
N GLN A 233 6.19 -14.18 27.62
CA GLN A 233 6.39 -14.09 29.08
C GLN A 233 5.10 -13.86 29.87
N TRP A 234 4.06 -13.34 29.22
CA TRP A 234 2.77 -13.12 29.86
C TRP A 234 1.87 -14.37 29.84
N GLN A 235 2.19 -15.38 29.02
CA GLN A 235 1.45 -16.65 28.82
C GLN A 235 1.95 -17.79 29.70
#